data_AF-A0A928N9W0-F1
#
_entry.id   AF-A0A928N9W0-F1
#
_cell.length_a   1.000
_cell.length_b   1.000
_cell.length_c   1.000
_cell.angle_alpha   90.00
_cell.angle_beta   90.00
_cell.angle_gamma   90.00
#
_symmetry.space_group_name_H-M   'P 1'
#
loop_
_entity.id
_entity.type
_entity.pdbx_description
1 polymer ?
#
loop_
_entity_poly.entity_id
_entity_poly.type
_entity_poly.pdbx_seq_one_letter_code
_entity_poly.pdbx_strand_id
1 'polypeptide(L)'
;MKLLCGRSCAVPDVLACQHCAETVALPCFSDEDLVFRAQSGDGEAVEKLVSRYKSFVSLRSQAFFLAGADRDDVIQEGMIGLYKAILRFDCARGASFKTFAELCINRQILTAVKTASRQKHQPLNSYVSMNLGADAVSCHEQSGFVAAEQKQNPEYILIERENLNGIHGRIDEVLSKFEAEVLMHHLNGLSYNEIAKQLGRDSKAVDNALQRIKRKLEKFLLV
;
A
#
# COMPACT_ATOMS: atom_id res chain seq x y z
N MET A 1 28.12 -32.16 8.80
CA MET A 1 28.97 -31.52 7.78
C MET A 1 28.61 -30.04 7.69
N LYS A 2 29.43 -29.18 8.31
CA LYS A 2 29.32 -27.72 8.19
C LYS A 2 30.11 -27.31 6.93
N LEU A 3 29.42 -26.78 5.92
CA LEU A 3 30.08 -26.16 4.79
C LEU A 3 30.50 -24.75 5.20
N LEU A 4 31.80 -24.55 5.35
CA LEU A 4 32.44 -23.27 5.54
C LEU A 4 32.23 -22.44 4.26
N CYS A 5 31.49 -21.34 4.34
CA CYS A 5 31.42 -20.34 3.28
C CYS A 5 32.75 -19.57 3.28
N GLY A 6 33.70 -20.05 2.48
CA GLY A 6 34.94 -19.35 2.21
C GLY A 6 34.72 -18.28 1.15
N ARG A 7 34.53 -17.03 1.57
CA ARG A 7 34.94 -15.84 0.80
C ARG A 7 35.47 -14.79 1.77
N SER A 8 36.73 -14.43 1.54
CA SER A 8 37.49 -13.39 2.22
C SER A 8 36.80 -12.02 2.09
N CYS A 9 36.25 -11.51 3.19
CA CYS A 9 35.89 -10.11 3.32
C CYS A 9 37.10 -9.37 3.90
N ALA A 10 37.88 -8.73 3.03
CA ALA A 10 38.89 -7.77 3.44
C ALA A 10 38.19 -6.53 4.01
N VAL A 11 38.54 -6.14 5.23
CA VAL A 11 38.15 -4.87 5.86
C VAL A 11 39.32 -3.89 5.77
N PRO A 12 39.20 -2.76 5.04
CA PRO A 12 40.15 -1.67 5.18
C PRO A 12 39.60 -0.54 6.08
N ASP A 13 40.56 0.07 6.77
CA ASP A 13 40.59 1.44 7.28
C ASP A 13 39.86 1.77 8.59
N VAL A 14 40.57 1.42 9.66
CA VAL A 14 40.60 2.18 10.91
C VAL A 14 41.49 3.41 10.69
N LEU A 15 40.92 4.62 10.66
CA LEU A 15 41.67 5.87 10.75
C LEU A 15 41.25 6.62 12.02
N ALA A 16 42.25 6.81 12.88
CA ALA A 16 42.18 7.41 14.19
C ALA A 16 41.74 8.89 14.14
N CYS A 17 40.91 9.30 15.09
CA CYS A 17 40.74 10.70 15.45
C CYS A 17 41.00 10.86 16.95
N GLN A 18 42.03 11.65 17.26
CA GLN A 18 42.58 11.87 18.59
C GLN A 18 42.00 13.16 19.16
N HIS A 19 40.78 13.10 19.71
CA HIS A 19 40.24 14.00 20.76
C HIS A 19 38.73 13.77 20.89
N CYS A 20 38.24 13.86 22.14
CA CYS A 20 36.85 13.87 22.60
C CYS A 20 36.30 12.56 23.19
N ALA A 21 35.67 12.73 24.35
CA ALA A 21 35.34 11.74 25.35
C ALA A 21 34.17 10.82 24.98
N GLU A 22 34.23 9.59 25.51
CA GLU A 22 33.15 8.61 25.67
C GLU A 22 32.06 8.61 24.59
N THR A 23 32.34 7.94 23.49
CA THR A 23 31.30 7.32 22.68
C THR A 23 31.76 5.90 22.38
N VAL A 24 31.11 4.91 22.99
CA VAL A 24 31.37 3.50 22.70
C VAL A 24 31.01 3.26 21.24
N ALA A 25 32.00 3.28 20.37
CA ALA A 25 31.86 2.93 18.98
C ALA A 25 31.53 1.44 18.89
N LEU A 26 30.23 1.13 18.88
CA LEU A 26 29.75 -0.22 18.58
C LEU A 26 30.36 -0.64 17.23
N PRO A 27 30.89 -1.87 17.10
CA PRO A 27 31.45 -2.32 15.84
C PRO A 27 30.40 -2.13 14.73
N CYS A 28 30.83 -1.51 13.62
CA CYS A 28 29.98 -1.29 12.45
C CYS A 28 29.83 -2.62 11.71
N PHE A 29 29.05 -3.53 12.28
CA PHE A 29 28.66 -4.76 11.59
C PHE A 29 27.80 -4.40 10.37
N SER A 30 28.05 -5.13 9.28
CA SER A 30 27.19 -5.05 8.09
C SER A 30 25.79 -5.55 8.44
N ASP A 31 24.80 -5.17 7.63
CA ASP A 31 23.43 -5.65 7.85
C ASP A 31 23.36 -7.17 7.66
N GLU A 32 24.10 -7.72 6.70
CA GLU A 32 24.20 -9.14 6.43
C GLU A 32 24.77 -9.93 7.63
N ASP A 33 25.82 -9.42 8.28
CA ASP A 33 26.39 -10.05 9.49
C ASP A 33 25.40 -10.04 10.66
N LEU A 34 24.71 -8.92 10.87
CA LEU A 34 23.68 -8.81 11.90
C LEU A 34 22.53 -9.76 11.64
N VAL A 35 22.12 -9.94 10.38
CA VAL A 35 21.06 -10.88 10.01
C VAL A 35 21.48 -12.32 10.28
N PHE A 36 22.72 -12.69 9.94
CA PHE A 36 23.23 -14.03 10.22
C PHE A 36 23.24 -14.34 11.74
N ARG A 37 23.68 -13.38 12.56
CA ARG A 37 23.64 -13.48 14.02
C ARG A 37 22.19 -13.58 14.54
N ALA A 38 21.31 -12.72 14.06
CA ALA A 38 19.89 -12.72 14.42
C ALA A 38 19.21 -14.06 14.10
N GLN A 39 19.48 -14.64 12.93
CA GLN A 39 18.99 -15.97 12.54
C GLN A 39 19.58 -17.11 13.39
N SER A 40 20.75 -16.89 13.99
CA SER A 40 21.39 -17.82 14.94
C SER A 40 20.86 -17.69 16.38
N GLY A 41 19.86 -16.83 16.62
CA GLY A 41 19.23 -16.64 17.93
C GLY A 41 19.79 -15.48 18.75
N ASP A 42 20.63 -14.62 18.17
CA ASP A 42 21.17 -13.44 18.83
C ASP A 42 20.11 -12.31 18.87
N GLY A 43 19.50 -12.11 20.04
CA GLY A 43 18.49 -11.07 20.26
C GLY A 43 19.04 -9.64 20.12
N GLU A 44 20.29 -9.40 20.51
CA GLU A 44 20.92 -8.08 20.41
C GLU A 44 21.10 -7.68 18.93
N ALA A 45 21.43 -8.65 18.07
CA ALA A 45 21.50 -8.43 16.64
C ALA A 45 20.14 -8.07 16.03
N VAL A 46 19.05 -8.72 16.50
CA VAL A 46 17.67 -8.37 16.10
C VAL A 46 17.34 -6.94 16.50
N GLU A 47 17.57 -6.57 17.76
CA GLU A 47 17.29 -5.22 18.27
C GLU A 47 18.05 -4.15 17.48
N LYS A 48 19.32 -4.41 17.16
CA LYS A 48 20.15 -3.49 16.38
C LYS A 48 19.62 -3.29 14.96
N LEU A 49 19.19 -4.36 14.29
CA LEU A 49 18.56 -4.28 12.96
C LEU A 49 17.22 -3.55 13.01
N VAL A 50 16.37 -3.87 13.99
CA VAL A 50 15.07 -3.23 14.19
C VAL A 50 15.24 -1.74 14.42
N SER A 51 16.18 -1.34 15.28
CA SER A 51 16.49 0.06 15.55
C SER A 51 17.02 0.78 14.29
N ARG A 52 17.95 0.16 13.56
CA ARG A 52 18.54 0.71 12.32
C ARG A 52 17.49 0.92 11.22
N TYR A 53 16.52 0.03 11.09
CA TYR A 53 15.50 0.09 10.04
C TYR A 53 14.19 0.76 10.46
N LYS A 54 14.03 1.13 11.73
CA LYS A 54 12.79 1.76 12.26
C LYS A 54 12.35 2.97 11.43
N SER A 55 13.24 3.95 11.21
CA SER A 55 12.93 5.14 10.43
C SER A 55 12.60 4.83 8.96
N PHE A 56 13.23 3.80 8.40
CA PHE A 56 12.95 3.34 7.04
C PHE A 56 11.55 2.74 6.94
N VAL A 57 11.15 1.90 7.91
CA VAL A 57 9.78 1.37 8.01
C VAL A 57 8.76 2.50 8.17
N SER A 58 9.03 3.46 9.07
CA SER A 58 8.15 4.61 9.27
C SER A 58 7.95 5.40 7.98
N LEU A 59 9.03 5.69 7.24
CA LEU A 59 8.94 6.41 5.97
C LEU A 59 8.12 5.64 4.93
N ARG A 60 8.32 4.32 4.80
CA ARG A 60 7.55 3.49 3.86
C ARG A 60 6.08 3.39 4.23
N SER A 61 5.77 3.42 5.53
CA SER A 61 4.41 3.31 6.05
C SER A 61 3.57 4.58 5.82
N GLN A 62 4.18 5.75 5.66
CA GLN A 62 3.48 7.03 5.48
C GLN A 62 2.55 7.07 4.26
N ALA A 63 2.87 6.30 3.22
CA ALA A 63 2.09 6.25 1.98
C ALA A 63 0.82 5.38 2.08
N PHE A 64 0.61 4.68 3.20
CA PHE A 64 -0.48 3.74 3.38
C PHE A 64 -1.43 4.20 4.48
N PHE A 65 -2.71 3.87 4.31
CA PHE A 65 -3.77 4.15 5.27
C PHE A 65 -4.55 2.88 5.54
N LEU A 66 -4.83 2.61 6.82
CA LEU A 66 -5.57 1.44 7.28
C LEU A 66 -6.88 1.94 7.90
N ALA A 67 -8.01 1.63 7.25
CA ALA A 67 -9.31 2.14 7.70
C ALA A 67 -9.69 1.53 9.06
N GLY A 68 -10.02 2.40 10.03
CA GLY A 68 -10.35 1.98 11.40
C GLY A 68 -9.14 1.66 12.28
N ALA A 69 -7.94 2.09 11.88
CA ALA A 69 -6.69 1.87 12.59
C ALA A 69 -5.81 3.14 12.56
N ASP A 70 -4.90 3.23 13.52
CA ASP A 70 -4.00 4.37 13.67
C ASP A 70 -2.80 4.26 12.72
N ARG A 71 -2.09 5.37 12.51
CA ARG A 71 -0.83 5.36 11.74
C ARG A 71 0.20 4.41 12.35
N ASP A 72 0.18 4.26 13.68
CA ASP A 72 1.07 3.37 14.39
C ASP A 72 0.81 1.90 14.03
N ASP A 73 -0.45 1.52 13.73
CA ASP A 73 -0.78 0.15 13.30
C ASP A 73 -0.14 -0.18 11.96
N VAL A 74 -0.11 0.79 11.03
CA VAL A 74 0.56 0.63 9.73
C VAL A 74 2.07 0.45 9.91
N ILE A 75 2.66 1.23 10.83
CA ILE A 75 4.09 1.09 11.16
C ILE A 75 4.35 -0.29 11.77
N GLN A 76 3.49 -0.77 12.67
CA GLN A 76 3.65 -2.10 13.27
C GLN A 76 3.57 -3.21 12.22
N GLU A 77 2.65 -3.13 11.26
CA GLU A 77 2.62 -4.06 10.13
C GLU A 77 3.91 -4.00 9.31
N GLY A 78 4.45 -2.81 9.08
CA GLY A 78 5.76 -2.64 8.47
C GLY A 78 6.90 -3.31 9.26
N MET A 79 6.89 -3.17 10.59
CA MET A 79 7.89 -3.78 11.49
C MET A 79 7.79 -5.31 11.50
N ILE A 80 6.57 -5.86 11.44
CA ILE A 80 6.34 -7.30 11.24
C ILE A 80 6.95 -7.76 9.91
N GLY A 81 6.81 -6.94 8.85
CA GLY A 81 7.42 -7.21 7.54
C GLY A 81 8.95 -7.24 7.61
N LEU A 82 9.56 -6.28 8.30
CA LEU A 82 11.00 -6.25 8.56
C LEU A 82 11.47 -7.48 9.34
N TYR A 83 10.77 -7.85 10.42
CA TYR A 83 11.13 -9.02 11.21
C TYR A 83 11.09 -10.32 10.39
N LYS A 84 10.05 -10.48 9.55
CA LYS A 84 9.98 -11.59 8.58
C LYS A 84 11.13 -11.56 7.56
N ALA A 85 11.60 -10.38 7.17
CA ALA A 85 12.76 -10.25 6.30
C ALA A 85 14.04 -10.72 6.99
N ILE A 86 14.28 -10.34 8.25
CA ILE A 86 15.41 -10.81 9.05
C ILE A 86 15.41 -12.34 9.11
N LEU A 87 14.27 -12.96 9.40
CA LEU A 87 14.16 -14.41 9.52
C LEU A 87 14.34 -15.19 8.21
N ARG A 88 14.10 -14.57 7.05
CA ARG A 88 14.04 -15.25 5.75
C ARG A 88 15.11 -14.84 4.75
N PHE A 89 15.92 -13.84 5.09
CA PHE A 89 16.96 -13.37 4.21
C PHE A 89 17.99 -14.45 3.93
N ASP A 90 18.40 -14.53 2.67
CA ASP A 90 19.33 -15.52 2.15
C ASP A 90 20.32 -14.80 1.24
N CYS A 91 21.56 -14.66 1.71
CA CYS A 91 22.62 -13.95 1.00
C CYS A 91 23.02 -14.64 -0.32
N ALA A 92 22.72 -15.93 -0.50
CA ALA A 92 23.01 -16.66 -1.74
C ALA A 92 22.16 -16.18 -2.93
N ARG A 93 21.06 -15.46 -2.67
CA ARG A 93 20.13 -14.95 -3.71
C ARG A 93 20.59 -13.64 -4.37
N GLY A 94 21.73 -13.10 -3.95
CA GLY A 94 22.41 -11.98 -4.63
C GLY A 94 21.80 -10.58 -4.43
N ALA A 95 20.72 -10.45 -3.67
CA ALA A 95 20.15 -9.15 -3.28
C ALA A 95 20.69 -8.72 -1.91
N SER A 96 20.92 -7.41 -1.72
CA SER A 96 21.26 -6.87 -0.40
C SER A 96 20.10 -7.01 0.58
N PHE A 97 20.41 -7.10 1.87
CA PHE A 97 19.37 -7.21 2.90
C PHE A 97 18.38 -6.05 2.83
N LYS A 98 18.86 -4.82 2.64
CA LYS A 98 18.02 -3.62 2.51
C LYS A 98 16.94 -3.76 1.43
N THR A 99 17.33 -4.26 0.25
CA THR A 99 16.41 -4.44 -0.89
C THR A 99 15.34 -5.49 -0.58
N PHE A 100 15.76 -6.59 0.06
CA PHE A 100 14.85 -7.65 0.47
C PHE A 100 13.89 -7.20 1.57
N ALA A 101 14.40 -6.48 2.57
CA ALA A 101 13.61 -5.91 3.65
C ALA A 101 12.54 -4.96 3.12
N GLU A 102 12.89 -4.06 2.19
CA GLU A 102 11.93 -3.16 1.54
C GLU A 102 10.77 -3.93 0.89
N LEU A 103 11.09 -4.99 0.13
CA LEU A 103 10.08 -5.82 -0.52
C LEU A 103 9.13 -6.47 0.51
N CYS A 104 9.68 -7.01 1.60
CA CYS A 104 8.91 -7.65 2.65
C CYS A 104 8.03 -6.65 3.43
N ILE A 105 8.57 -5.49 3.78
CA ILE A 105 7.85 -4.40 4.46
C ILE A 105 6.65 -3.97 3.61
N ASN A 106 6.89 -3.62 2.34
CA ASN A 106 5.83 -3.15 1.45
C ASN A 106 4.74 -4.21 1.23
N ARG A 107 5.13 -5.48 1.08
CA ARG A 107 4.16 -6.59 0.94
C ARG A 107 3.32 -6.79 2.19
N GLN A 108 3.93 -6.71 3.38
CA GLN A 108 3.22 -6.87 4.64
C GLN A 108 2.19 -5.77 4.84
N ILE A 109 2.59 -4.50 4.68
CA ILE A 109 1.69 -3.35 4.79
C ILE A 109 0.55 -3.45 3.77
N LEU A 110 0.86 -3.73 2.50
CA LEU A 110 -0.16 -3.85 1.46
C LEU A 110 -1.15 -4.99 1.75
N THR A 111 -0.67 -6.10 2.30
CA THR A 111 -1.52 -7.24 2.68
C THR A 111 -2.45 -6.86 3.84
N ALA A 112 -1.93 -6.14 4.85
CA ALA A 112 -2.73 -5.64 5.97
C ALA A 112 -3.83 -4.68 5.49
N VAL A 113 -3.47 -3.69 4.67
CA VAL A 113 -4.42 -2.74 4.06
C VAL A 113 -5.49 -3.47 3.26
N LYS A 114 -5.10 -4.40 2.38
CA LYS A 114 -6.06 -5.20 1.61
C LYS A 114 -6.96 -6.04 2.50
N THR A 115 -6.45 -6.55 3.62
CA THR A 115 -7.22 -7.40 4.54
C THR A 115 -8.23 -6.59 5.34
N ALA A 116 -7.86 -5.40 5.84
CA ALA A 116 -8.78 -4.51 6.54
C ALA A 116 -9.86 -3.95 5.60
N SER A 117 -9.50 -3.61 4.37
CA SER A 117 -10.48 -3.16 3.35
C SER A 117 -11.35 -4.31 2.82
N ARG A 118 -10.98 -5.57 3.10
CA ARG A 118 -11.76 -6.76 2.74
C ARG A 118 -12.79 -6.98 3.83
N GLN A 119 -13.87 -6.22 3.69
CA GLN A 119 -15.16 -6.20 4.37
C GLN A 119 -15.84 -7.58 4.60
N LYS A 120 -15.14 -8.62 5.08
CA LYS A 120 -15.71 -9.96 5.31
C LYS A 120 -16.69 -9.99 6.51
N HIS A 121 -16.70 -8.93 7.33
CA HIS A 121 -17.61 -8.75 8.46
C HIS A 121 -18.34 -7.39 8.45
N GLN A 122 -18.51 -6.76 7.28
CA GLN A 122 -19.27 -5.50 7.13
C GLN A 122 -20.65 -5.51 7.83
N PRO A 123 -21.41 -6.64 7.86
CA PRO A 123 -22.68 -6.70 8.57
C PRO A 123 -22.55 -6.86 10.10
N LEU A 124 -21.40 -7.31 10.62
CA LEU A 124 -21.18 -7.57 12.06
C LEU A 124 -20.54 -6.37 12.79
N ASN A 125 -19.85 -5.49 12.07
CA ASN A 125 -19.24 -4.28 12.62
C ASN A 125 -20.20 -3.09 12.68
N SER A 126 -21.44 -3.22 12.22
CA SER A 126 -22.51 -2.23 12.43
C SER A 126 -23.13 -2.42 13.82
N TYR A 127 -22.34 -2.40 14.88
CA TYR A 127 -22.87 -2.43 16.24
C TYR A 127 -23.40 -1.04 16.59
N VAL A 128 -24.72 -0.88 16.55
CA VAL A 128 -25.39 0.29 17.10
C VAL A 128 -25.48 0.08 18.62
N SER A 129 -24.80 0.91 19.39
CA SER A 129 -24.93 0.91 20.86
C SER A 129 -26.35 1.33 21.25
N MET A 130 -27.12 0.43 21.87
CA MET A 130 -28.51 0.66 22.30
C MET A 130 -28.63 1.51 23.58
N ASN A 131 -27.55 2.15 24.05
CA ASN A 131 -27.54 2.91 25.30
C ASN A 131 -27.16 4.37 25.09
N LEU A 132 -27.83 5.06 24.16
CA LEU A 132 -27.93 6.52 24.23
C LEU A 132 -29.16 6.87 25.06
N GLY A 133 -28.94 7.01 26.37
CA GLY A 133 -29.92 7.59 27.28
C GLY A 133 -30.31 9.00 26.81
N ALA A 134 -31.58 9.34 27.00
CA ALA A 134 -32.25 10.50 26.43
C ALA A 134 -31.78 11.89 26.94
N ASP A 135 -30.70 11.97 27.72
CA ASP A 135 -30.39 13.15 28.55
C ASP A 135 -29.01 13.78 28.28
N ALA A 136 -28.48 13.69 27.06
CA ALA A 136 -27.25 14.39 26.67
C ALA A 136 -27.48 15.37 25.51
N VAL A 137 -28.42 16.30 25.68
CA VAL A 137 -28.52 17.52 24.88
C VAL A 137 -27.54 18.56 25.44
N SER A 138 -26.24 18.30 25.35
CA SER A 138 -25.19 19.33 25.47
C SER A 138 -23.78 18.76 25.25
N CYS A 139 -23.47 18.28 24.05
CA CYS A 139 -22.10 18.41 23.56
C CYS A 139 -22.10 18.41 22.04
N HIS A 140 -21.61 19.51 21.50
CA HIS A 140 -21.56 19.79 20.09
C HIS A 140 -20.43 18.95 19.46
N GLU A 141 -20.69 17.69 19.11
CA GLU A 141 -19.86 16.94 18.16
C GLU A 141 -20.74 15.92 17.42
N GLN A 142 -21.09 16.34 16.20
CA GLN A 142 -21.78 15.66 15.12
C GLN A 142 -22.09 14.17 15.33
N SER A 143 -23.33 13.93 15.78
CA SER A 143 -24.16 12.81 15.33
C SER A 143 -23.99 12.65 13.80
N GLY A 144 -23.74 11.47 13.25
CA GLY A 144 -24.54 10.27 13.50
C GLY A 144 -25.93 10.34 12.84
N PHE A 145 -26.29 11.50 12.28
CA PHE A 145 -27.42 11.63 11.38
C PHE A 145 -26.91 11.31 9.97
N VAL A 146 -27.57 10.35 9.35
CA VAL A 146 -27.29 9.85 8.00
C VAL A 146 -27.07 11.04 7.06
N ALA A 147 -25.91 11.07 6.39
CA ALA A 147 -25.63 11.99 5.28
C ALA A 147 -26.48 11.64 4.03
N ALA A 148 -27.78 11.40 4.23
CA ALA A 148 -28.79 11.17 3.20
C ALA A 148 -29.69 12.39 2.99
N GLU A 149 -29.67 13.39 3.87
CA GLU A 149 -30.63 14.51 3.77
C GLU A 149 -30.27 15.59 2.75
N GLN A 150 -29.04 15.64 2.23
CA GLN A 150 -28.70 16.61 1.17
C GLN A 150 -28.75 16.04 -0.26
N LYS A 151 -28.99 14.73 -0.43
CA LYS A 151 -29.00 14.08 -1.77
C LYS A 151 -30.37 13.79 -2.35
N GLN A 152 -31.45 14.21 -1.68
CA GLN A 152 -32.83 14.08 -2.17
C GLN A 152 -33.47 15.41 -2.61
N ASN A 153 -32.67 16.45 -2.84
CA ASN A 153 -33.21 17.65 -3.47
C ASN A 153 -33.48 17.34 -4.96
N PRO A 154 -34.73 17.49 -5.46
CA PRO A 154 -35.06 17.19 -6.86
C PRO A 154 -34.27 18.06 -7.85
N GLU A 155 -33.91 19.29 -7.48
CA GLU A 155 -33.04 20.17 -8.26
C GLU A 155 -31.62 19.60 -8.35
N TYR A 156 -31.08 19.13 -7.23
CA TYR A 156 -29.74 18.52 -7.20
C TYR A 156 -29.68 17.23 -8.01
N ILE A 157 -30.69 16.36 -7.89
CA ILE A 157 -30.79 15.13 -8.69
C ILE A 157 -30.90 15.44 -10.19
N LEU A 158 -31.63 16.51 -10.55
CA LEU A 158 -31.76 16.94 -11.93
C LEU A 158 -30.41 17.46 -12.48
N ILE A 159 -29.72 18.32 -11.73
CA ILE A 159 -28.40 18.84 -12.10
C ILE A 159 -27.39 17.69 -12.21
N GLU A 160 -27.39 16.74 -11.28
CA GLU A 160 -26.49 15.58 -11.30
C GLU A 160 -26.78 14.69 -12.52
N ARG A 161 -28.05 14.50 -12.90
CA ARG A 161 -28.45 13.79 -14.13
C ARG A 161 -28.03 14.52 -15.40
N GLU A 162 -28.21 15.83 -15.47
CA GLU A 162 -27.78 16.63 -16.63
C GLU A 162 -26.26 16.62 -16.79
N ASN A 163 -25.52 16.71 -15.67
CA ASN A 163 -24.07 16.61 -15.67
C ASN A 163 -23.60 15.22 -16.15
N LEU A 164 -24.22 14.15 -15.64
CA LEU A 164 -23.92 12.78 -16.08
C LEU A 164 -24.24 12.57 -17.57
N ASN A 165 -25.37 13.07 -18.06
CA ASN A 165 -25.73 12.99 -19.48
C ASN A 165 -24.77 13.80 -20.35
N GLY A 166 -24.36 14.98 -19.90
CA GLY A 166 -23.36 15.81 -20.57
C GLY A 166 -22.00 15.12 -20.65
N ILE A 167 -21.58 14.44 -19.58
CA ILE A 167 -20.35 13.64 -19.57
C ILE A 167 -20.47 12.46 -20.55
N HIS A 168 -21.59 11.71 -20.53
CA HIS A 168 -21.79 10.59 -21.45
C HIS A 168 -21.75 11.02 -22.93
N GLY A 169 -22.46 12.09 -23.29
CA GLY A 169 -22.45 12.61 -24.67
C GLY A 169 -21.05 13.03 -25.13
N ARG A 170 -20.28 13.68 -24.26
CA ARG A 170 -18.89 14.07 -24.55
C ARG A 170 -17.97 12.87 -24.70
N ILE A 171 -18.15 11.83 -23.89
CA ILE A 171 -17.36 10.60 -24.01
C ILE A 171 -17.65 9.92 -25.36
N ASP A 172 -18.91 9.88 -25.79
CA ASP A 172 -19.33 9.29 -27.06
C ASP A 172 -18.80 10.05 -28.29
N GLU A 173 -18.61 11.38 -28.20
CA GLU A 173 -18.00 12.19 -29.26
C GLU A 173 -16.49 11.94 -29.39
N VAL A 174 -15.82 11.58 -28.30
CA VAL A 174 -14.36 11.49 -28.21
C VAL A 174 -13.85 10.07 -28.49
N LEU A 175 -14.59 9.06 -28.02
CA LEU A 175 -14.23 7.66 -28.18
C LEU A 175 -14.71 7.12 -29.51
N SER A 176 -13.89 6.30 -30.15
CA SER A 176 -14.37 5.49 -31.28
C SER A 176 -15.31 4.39 -30.79
N LYS A 177 -16.17 3.86 -31.68
CA LYS A 177 -17.10 2.75 -31.36
C LYS A 177 -16.41 1.58 -30.65
N PHE A 178 -15.20 1.22 -31.11
CA PHE A 178 -14.41 0.15 -30.51
C PHE A 178 -13.87 0.51 -29.12
N GLU A 179 -13.45 1.77 -28.91
CA GLU A 179 -13.00 2.24 -27.61
C GLU A 179 -14.15 2.33 -26.60
N ALA A 180 -15.34 2.73 -27.04
CA ALA A 180 -16.54 2.76 -26.21
C ALA A 180 -16.94 1.34 -25.76
N GLU A 181 -16.93 0.35 -26.66
CA GLU A 181 -17.17 -1.06 -26.32
C GLU A 181 -16.13 -1.59 -25.32
N VAL A 182 -14.85 -1.33 -25.56
CA VAL A 182 -13.76 -1.73 -24.65
C VAL A 182 -13.93 -1.07 -23.28
N LEU A 183 -14.26 0.22 -23.24
CA LEU A 183 -14.50 0.94 -21.99
C LEU A 183 -15.70 0.37 -21.24
N MET A 184 -16.81 0.11 -21.93
CA MET A 184 -18.01 -0.46 -21.32
C MET A 184 -17.74 -1.83 -20.68
N HIS A 185 -17.04 -2.72 -21.37
CA HIS A 185 -16.66 -4.01 -20.79
C HIS A 185 -15.68 -3.87 -19.62
N HIS A 186 -14.76 -2.91 -19.70
CA HIS A 186 -13.83 -2.65 -18.60
C HIS A 186 -14.53 -2.09 -17.35
N LEU A 187 -15.49 -1.18 -17.52
CA LEU A 187 -16.32 -0.64 -16.43
C LEU A 187 -17.20 -1.71 -15.79
N ASN A 188 -17.61 -2.72 -16.54
CA ASN A 188 -18.29 -3.91 -16.03
C ASN A 188 -17.35 -4.89 -15.29
N GLY A 189 -16.07 -4.53 -15.09
CA GLY A 189 -15.12 -5.28 -14.28
C GLY A 189 -14.42 -6.43 -15.01
N LEU A 190 -14.56 -6.52 -16.34
CA LEU A 190 -13.88 -7.55 -17.14
C LEU A 190 -12.38 -7.24 -17.28
N SER A 191 -11.55 -8.27 -17.20
CA SER A 191 -10.13 -8.17 -17.50
C SER A 191 -9.90 -7.98 -19.00
N TYR A 192 -8.81 -7.32 -19.40
CA TYR A 192 -8.49 -7.09 -20.81
C TYR A 192 -8.39 -8.39 -21.64
N ASN A 193 -8.05 -9.52 -21.00
CA ASN A 193 -8.05 -10.84 -21.64
C ASN A 193 -9.46 -11.37 -21.89
N GLU A 194 -10.41 -11.11 -20.98
CA GLU A 194 -11.82 -11.47 -21.15
C GLU A 194 -12.50 -10.57 -22.18
N ILE A 195 -12.16 -9.27 -22.18
CA ILE A 195 -12.60 -8.31 -23.20
C ILE A 195 -12.11 -8.74 -24.58
N ALA A 196 -10.84 -9.15 -24.69
CA ALA A 196 -10.27 -9.65 -25.95
C ALA A 196 -11.02 -10.87 -26.47
N LYS A 197 -11.36 -11.83 -25.60
CA LYS A 197 -12.18 -13.00 -25.94
C LYS A 197 -13.59 -12.61 -26.37
N GLN A 198 -14.23 -11.69 -25.65
CA GLN A 198 -15.61 -11.28 -25.89
C GLN A 198 -15.77 -10.47 -27.18
N LEU A 199 -14.78 -9.64 -27.52
CA LEU A 199 -14.76 -8.85 -28.75
C LEU A 199 -14.13 -9.60 -29.94
N GLY A 200 -13.62 -10.81 -29.74
CA GLY A 200 -12.92 -11.59 -30.77
C GLY A 200 -11.67 -10.88 -31.30
N ARG A 201 -10.98 -10.12 -30.45
CA ARG A 201 -9.78 -9.32 -30.80
C ARG A 201 -8.57 -9.81 -30.02
N ASP A 202 -7.39 -9.42 -30.48
CA ASP A 202 -6.14 -9.70 -29.76
C ASP A 202 -6.04 -8.86 -28.47
N SER A 203 -5.43 -9.44 -27.45
CA SER A 203 -5.17 -8.82 -26.14
C SER A 203 -4.40 -7.50 -26.27
N LYS A 204 -3.47 -7.41 -27.23
CA LYS A 204 -2.73 -6.18 -27.53
C LYS A 204 -3.62 -5.08 -28.12
N ALA A 205 -4.65 -5.44 -28.89
CA ALA A 205 -5.57 -4.45 -29.46
C ALA A 205 -6.45 -3.80 -28.39
N VAL A 206 -6.87 -4.58 -27.39
CA VAL A 206 -7.62 -4.10 -26.23
C VAL A 206 -6.75 -3.22 -25.34
N ASP A 207 -5.51 -3.61 -25.06
CA ASP A 207 -4.57 -2.78 -24.28
C ASP A 207 -4.31 -1.43 -24.98
N ASN A 208 -4.03 -1.47 -26.28
CA ASN A 208 -3.88 -0.25 -27.08
C ASN A 208 -5.14 0.64 -27.04
N ALA A 209 -6.33 0.04 -27.03
CA ALA A 209 -7.58 0.80 -26.89
C ALA A 209 -7.70 1.44 -25.50
N LEU A 210 -7.43 0.70 -24.42
CA LEU A 210 -7.42 1.23 -23.04
C LEU A 210 -6.42 2.38 -22.86
N GLN A 211 -5.23 2.28 -23.45
CA GLN A 211 -4.25 3.36 -23.44
C GLN A 211 -4.75 4.61 -24.19
N ARG A 212 -5.42 4.45 -25.34
CA ARG A 212 -5.99 5.57 -26.09
C ARG A 212 -7.18 6.20 -25.35
N ILE A 213 -8.05 5.38 -24.75
CA ILE A 213 -9.16 5.83 -23.92
C ILE A 213 -8.64 6.69 -22.77
N LYS A 214 -7.65 6.19 -22.02
CA LYS A 214 -7.03 6.93 -20.91
C LYS A 214 -6.49 8.29 -21.36
N ARG A 215 -5.68 8.33 -22.43
CA ARG A 215 -5.12 9.60 -22.94
C ARG A 215 -6.19 10.58 -23.44
N LYS A 216 -7.26 10.07 -24.04
CA LYS A 216 -8.39 10.89 -24.48
C LYS A 216 -9.10 11.47 -23.26
N LEU A 217 -9.56 10.63 -22.33
CA LEU A 217 -10.26 11.08 -21.13
C LEU A 217 -9.42 12.03 -20.27
N GLU A 218 -8.10 11.80 -20.11
CA GLU A 218 -7.21 12.71 -19.39
C GLU A 218 -7.19 14.12 -20.01
N LYS A 219 -7.19 14.24 -21.34
CA LYS A 219 -7.23 15.55 -22.01
C LYS A 219 -8.58 16.25 -21.87
N PHE A 220 -9.67 15.50 -21.71
CA PHE A 220 -11.02 16.04 -21.65
C PHE A 220 -11.51 16.31 -20.21
N LEU A 221 -10.97 15.61 -19.21
CA LEU A 221 -11.33 15.77 -17.78
C LEU A 221 -10.40 16.73 -17.01
N LEU A 222 -9.27 17.15 -17.60
CA LEU A 222 -8.32 18.12 -17.02
C LEU A 222 -8.47 19.56 -17.56
N VAL A 223 -9.64 19.88 -18.12
CA VAL A 223 -10.03 21.25 -18.48
C VAL A 223 -11.03 21.77 -17.45
#